data_AF-A0A318S8W0-F1
#
_entry.id   AF-A0A318S8W0-F1
#
_cell.length_a   1.000
_cell.length_b   1.000
_cell.length_c   1.000
_cell.angle_alpha   90.00
_cell.angle_beta   90.00
_cell.angle_gamma   90.00
#
_symmetry.space_group_name_H-M   'P 1'
#
loop_
_entity.id
_entity.type
_entity.pdbx_description
1 polymer ?
#
loop_
_entity_poly.entity_id
_entity_poly.type
_entity_poly.pdbx_seq_one_letter_code
_entity_poly.pdbx_strand_id
1 'polypeptide(L)' 'MDISREVGILLLSVLYAFVGTLLLLVGYRLFDRFTPTDAQKKIFEEGNVAVAVLFGGFLVGLAIVIAAALSG' A
#
# COMPACT_ATOMS: atom_id res chain seq x y z
N MET A 1 0.15 -35.63 6.91
CA MET A 1 0.37 -34.25 6.43
C MET A 1 -0.05 -34.20 4.98
N ASP A 2 -1.15 -33.50 4.68
CA ASP A 2 -1.62 -33.33 3.31
C ASP A 2 -0.89 -32.16 2.66
N ILE A 3 0.26 -32.44 2.02
CA ILE A 3 1.12 -31.45 1.35
C ILE A 3 0.33 -30.59 0.34
N SER A 4 -0.68 -31.17 -0.32
CA SER A 4 -1.53 -30.45 -1.27
C SER A 4 -2.34 -29.30 -0.63
N ARG A 5 -2.76 -29.45 0.64
CA ARG A 5 -3.48 -28.39 1.37
C ARG A 5 -2.55 -27.26 1.80
N GLU A 6 -1.35 -27.60 2.27
CA GLU A 6 -0.36 -26.60 2.68
C GLU A 6 0.09 -25.73 1.51
N VAL A 7 0.36 -26.34 0.35
CA VAL A 7 0.71 -25.61 -0.89
C VAL A 7 -0.45 -24.68 -1.32
N GLY A 8 -1.70 -25.12 -1.19
CA GLY A 8 -2.87 -24.29 -1.49
C GLY A 8 -2.95 -23.04 -0.61
N ILE A 9 -2.69 -23.16 0.69
CA ILE A 9 -2.70 -22.03 1.64
C ILE A 9 -1.56 -21.05 1.36
N LEU A 10 -0.38 -21.55 1.01
CA LEU A 10 0.77 -20.71 0.64
C LEU A 10 0.49 -19.90 -0.64
N LEU A 11 -0.08 -20.53 -1.67
CA LEU A 11 -0.47 -19.86 -2.90
C LEU A 11 -1.50 -18.75 -2.66
N LEU A 12 -2.52 -19.03 -1.83
CA LEU A 12 -3.50 -18.03 -1.42
C LEU A 12 -2.82 -16.86 -0.69
N SER A 13 -1.96 -17.14 0.28
CA SER A 13 -1.24 -16.09 1.04
C SER A 13 -0.42 -15.17 0.13
N VAL A 14 0.29 -15.74 -0.85
CA VAL A 14 1.07 -14.97 -1.83
C VAL A 14 0.15 -14.13 -2.72
N LEU A 15 -0.98 -14.69 -3.17
CA LEU A 15 -1.96 -13.96 -3.98
C LEU A 15 -2.54 -12.77 -3.21
N TYR A 16 -2.93 -12.95 -1.95
CA TYR A 16 -3.44 -11.88 -1.09
C TYR A 16 -2.39 -10.79 -0.85
N ALA A 17 -1.14 -11.16 -0.61
CA ALA A 17 -0.04 -10.19 -0.46
C ALA A 17 0.17 -9.37 -1.74
N PHE A 18 0.08 -10.02 -2.91
CA PHE A 18 0.22 -9.36 -4.21
C PHE A 18 -0.94 -8.40 -4.48
N VAL A 19 -2.17 -8.81 -4.21
CA VAL A 19 -3.37 -7.97 -4.33
C VAL A 19 -3.27 -6.75 -3.41
N GLY A 20 -2.91 -6.94 -2.14
CA GLY A 20 -2.74 -5.84 -1.20
C GLY A 20 -1.68 -4.82 -1.66
N THR A 21 -0.56 -5.31 -2.17
CA THR A 21 0.51 -4.46 -2.72
C THR A 21 0.04 -3.67 -3.94
N LEU A 22 -0.68 -4.31 -4.87
CA LEU A 22 -1.24 -3.63 -6.04
C LEU A 22 -2.24 -2.54 -5.65
N LEU A 23 -3.12 -2.80 -4.70
CA LEU A 23 -4.08 -1.82 -4.20
C LEU A 23 -3.38 -0.61 -3.57
N LEU A 24 -2.31 -0.84 -2.81
CA LEU A 24 -1.48 0.22 -2.23
C LEU A 24 -0.83 1.08 -3.31
N LEU A 25 -0.28 0.44 -4.36
CA LEU A 25 0.38 1.14 -5.48
C LEU A 25 -0.61 1.98 -6.31
N VAL A 26 -1.80 1.43 -6.55
CA VAL A 26 -2.88 2.14 -7.24
C VAL A 26 -3.40 3.30 -6.40
N GLY A 27 -3.66 3.08 -5.11
CA GLY A 27 -4.11 4.14 -4.20
C GLY A 27 -3.09 5.26 -4.07
N TYR A 28 -1.79 4.92 -3.99
CA TYR A 28 -0.70 5.89 -4.06
C TYR A 28 -0.75 6.73 -5.33
N ARG A 29 -0.76 6.08 -6.51
CA ARG A 29 -0.78 6.80 -7.79
C ARG A 29 -2.01 7.68 -7.96
N LEU A 30 -3.16 7.21 -7.47
CA LEU A 30 -4.39 7.96 -7.56
C LEU A 30 -4.33 9.22 -6.69
N PHE A 31 -3.85 9.08 -5.46
CA PHE A 31 -3.64 10.21 -4.54
C PHE A 31 -2.62 11.22 -5.06
N ASP A 32 -1.51 10.75 -5.61
CA ASP A 32 -0.46 11.59 -6.20
C ASP A 32 -0.97 12.34 -7.44
N ARG A 33 -1.84 11.72 -8.25
CA ARG A 33 -2.50 12.42 -9.37
C ARG A 33 -3.52 13.47 -8.92
N PHE A 34 -4.23 13.23 -7.83
CA PHE A 34 -5.19 14.19 -7.28
C PHE A 34 -4.50 15.35 -6.55
N THR A 35 -3.30 15.12 -6.03
CA THR A 35 -2.52 16.14 -5.34
C THR A 35 -1.56 16.79 -6.34
N PRO A 36 -1.78 18.04 -6.77
CA PRO A 36 -0.92 18.71 -7.77
C PRO A 36 0.48 19.10 -7.24
N THR A 37 0.95 18.43 -6.19
CA THR A 37 2.27 18.61 -5.59
C THR A 37 3.06 17.34 -5.85
N ASP A 38 4.24 17.46 -6.45
CA ASP A 38 5.21 16.38 -6.47
C ASP A 38 5.68 16.08 -5.05
N ALA A 39 5.03 15.11 -4.39
CA ALA A 39 5.35 14.73 -3.03
C ALA A 39 6.81 14.25 -2.94
N GLN A 40 7.28 13.47 -3.93
CA GLN A 40 8.67 13.05 -3.99
C GLN A 40 9.63 14.25 -4.05
N LYS A 41 9.36 15.23 -4.92
CA LYS A 41 10.20 16.43 -5.03
C LYS A 41 10.24 17.20 -3.71
N LYS A 42 9.08 17.45 -3.10
CA LYS A 42 9.01 18.17 -1.83
C LYS A 42 9.70 17.44 -0.68
N ILE A 43 9.65 16.11 -0.67
CA ILE A 43 10.27 15.30 0.40
C ILE A 43 11.79 15.22 0.18
N PHE A 44 12.25 14.83 -1.01
CA PHE A 44 13.65 14.51 -1.26
C PHE A 44 14.50 15.71 -1.68
N GLU A 45 13.93 16.69 -2.40
CA GLU A 45 14.69 17.89 -2.83
C GLU A 45 14.51 19.05 -1.87
N GLU A 46 13.27 19.34 -1.45
CA GLU A 46 12.98 20.49 -0.58
C GLU A 46 13.06 20.17 0.92
N GLY A 47 13.17 18.88 1.29
CA GLY A 47 13.25 18.45 2.69
C GLY A 47 12.00 18.75 3.51
N ASN A 48 10.84 18.84 2.88
CA ASN A 48 9.59 19.22 3.54
C ASN A 48 9.02 18.04 4.38
N VAL A 49 9.35 18.07 5.67
CA VAL A 49 8.90 17.06 6.65
C VAL A 49 7.38 17.02 6.78
N ALA A 50 6.67 18.15 6.61
CA ALA A 50 5.22 18.16 6.71
C ALA A 50 4.57 17.31 5.61
N VAL A 51 5.10 17.40 4.39
CA VAL A 51 4.66 16.55 3.27
C VAL A 51 5.01 15.08 3.54
N ALA A 52 6.21 14.80 4.06
CA ALA A 52 6.62 13.43 4.41
C ALA A 52 5.68 12.78 5.44
N VAL A 53 5.30 13.50 6.50
CA VAL A 53 4.40 13.01 7.55
C VAL A 53 2.98 12.81 7.00
N LEU A 54 2.45 13.76 6.23
CA LEU A 54 1.15 13.63 5.57
C LEU A 54 1.11 12.38 4.69
N PHE A 55 2.15 12.21 3.86
CA PHE A 55 2.23 11.12 2.91
C PHE A 55 2.40 9.76 3.61
N GLY A 56 3.23 9.70 4.65
CA GLY A 56 3.38 8.52 5.50
C GLY A 56 2.07 8.15 6.20
N GLY A 57 1.36 9.12 6.76
CA GLY A 57 0.05 8.91 7.38
C GLY A 57 -1.00 8.41 6.40
N PHE A 58 -1.04 8.96 5.18
CA PHE A 58 -1.90 8.48 4.11
C PHE A 58 -1.62 7.03 3.73
N LEU A 59 -0.35 6.66 3.53
CA LEU A 59 0.04 5.29 3.18
C LEU A 59 -0.32 4.28 4.28
N VAL A 60 -0.13 4.65 5.56
CA VAL A 60 -0.52 3.80 6.69
C VAL A 60 -2.05 3.64 6.75
N GLY A 61 -2.80 4.74 6.61
CA GLY A 61 -4.27 4.68 6.58
C GLY A 61 -4.79 3.81 5.42
N LEU A 62 -4.21 3.96 4.24
CA LEU A 62 -4.53 3.14 3.07
C LEU A 62 -4.23 1.66 3.32
N ALA A 63 -3.08 1.35 3.91
CA ALA A 63 -2.73 -0.03 4.27
C ALA A 63 -3.73 -0.65 5.25
N ILE A 64 -4.21 0.12 6.24
CA ILE A 64 -5.23 -0.35 7.20
C ILE A 64 -6.56 -0.65 6.49
N VAL A 65 -7.03 0.22 5.60
CA VAL A 65 -8.28 0.01 4.85
C VAL A 65 -8.17 -1.23 3.96
N ILE A 66 -7.03 -1.41 3.28
CA ILE A 66 -6.76 -2.61 2.47
C ILE A 66 -6.74 -3.86 3.34
N ALA A 67 -6.05 -3.83 4.48
CA ALA A 67 -5.99 -4.96 5.40
C ALA A 67 -7.39 -5.34 5.90
N ALA A 68 -8.21 -4.35 6.29
CA ALA A 68 -9.59 -4.56 6.70
C ALA A 68 -10.43 -5.21 5.58
N ALA A 69 -10.28 -4.73 4.35
CA ALA A 69 -11.00 -5.28 3.19
C ALA A 69 -10.58 -6.71 2.83
N LEU A 70 -9.31 -7.08 3.04
CA LEU A 70 -8.82 -8.44 2.80
C LEU A 70 -9.12 -9.40 3.96
N SER A 71 -9.32 -8.88 5.18
CA SER A 71 -9.64 -9.66 6.38
C SER A 71 -11.13 -9.96 6.57
N GLY A 72 -11.98 -9.32 5.76
CA GLY A 72 -13.44 -9.50 5.77
C GLY A 72 -13.92 -10.73 5.03
#